data_AF-A0A6M0CP63-F1
#
_entry.id   AF-A0A6M0CP63-F1
#
_cell.length_a   1.000
_cell.length_b   1.000
_cell.length_c   1.000
_cell.angle_alpha   90.00
_cell.angle_beta   90.00
_cell.angle_gamma   90.00
#
_symmetry.space_group_name_H-M   'P 1'
#
loop_
_entity.id
_entity.type
_entity.pdbx_description
1 polymer ?
#
loop_
_entity_poly.entity_id
_entity_poly.type
_entity_poly.pdbx_seq_one_letter_code
_entity_poly.pdbx_strand_id
1 'polypeptide(L)'
;MKTKTLDKLQYILPLVVLILFSCQLAWDYHHDGIPRHYLLHDPNLPSFSNWWGLLTVPLVSFFLIYRSRQRIHKNNWQLVPYESRLLFILGLIVAVSFSIGFNQDWAYLHYFALSLIVASLFIPLYKSEFLVGFIIGMVFTFGAVLPIIIGIVYAALFALCYLVIRKGMTWLVRKPEKI
;
A
#
# COMPACT_ATOMS: atom_id res chain seq x y z
N MET A 1 0.26 -19.62 22.35
CA MET A 1 1.58 -19.02 22.03
C MET A 1 1.67 -18.34 20.66
N LYS A 2 0.87 -18.72 19.63
CA LYS A 2 0.99 -18.23 18.24
C LYS A 2 0.34 -16.87 17.92
N THR A 3 -0.69 -16.45 18.68
CA THR A 3 -1.31 -15.12 18.57
C THR A 3 -0.35 -13.97 18.91
N LYS A 4 0.59 -14.22 19.84
CA LYS A 4 1.60 -13.23 20.27
C LYS A 4 2.48 -12.71 19.13
N THR A 5 2.71 -13.50 18.08
CA THR A 5 3.54 -13.08 16.94
C THR A 5 2.86 -12.00 16.11
N LEU A 6 1.55 -12.14 15.89
CA LEU A 6 0.75 -11.17 15.14
C LEU A 6 0.63 -9.84 15.88
N ASP A 7 0.44 -9.92 17.21
CA ASP A 7 0.38 -8.76 18.09
C ASP A 7 1.72 -8.00 18.10
N LYS A 8 2.84 -8.72 18.13
CA LYS A 8 4.18 -8.12 18.05
C LYS A 8 4.42 -7.41 16.70
N LEU A 9 4.02 -8.02 15.58
CA LEU A 9 4.24 -7.45 14.24
C LEU A 9 3.58 -6.07 14.08
N GLN A 10 2.45 -5.83 14.73
CA GLN A 10 1.78 -4.53 14.70
C GLN A 10 2.62 -3.40 15.28
N TYR A 11 3.50 -3.68 16.24
CA TYR A 11 4.38 -2.67 16.84
C TYR A 11 5.77 -2.68 16.19
N ILE A 12 6.31 -3.88 15.91
CA ILE A 12 7.65 -4.04 15.34
C ILE A 12 7.75 -3.40 13.96
N LEU A 13 6.79 -3.67 13.05
CA LEU A 13 6.93 -3.19 11.67
C LEU A 13 6.84 -1.65 11.58
N PRO A 14 5.88 -0.95 12.21
CA PRO A 14 5.88 0.52 12.24
C PRO A 14 7.10 1.10 12.93
N LEU A 15 7.63 0.46 13.98
CA LEU A 15 8.85 0.91 14.65
C LEU A 15 10.07 0.80 13.73
N VAL A 16 10.22 -0.33 13.02
CA VAL A 16 11.29 -0.51 12.02
C VAL A 16 11.17 0.54 10.93
N VAL A 17 9.97 0.78 10.41
CA VAL A 17 9.73 1.80 9.37
C VAL A 17 10.06 3.20 9.89
N LEU A 18 9.66 3.53 11.13
CA LEU A 18 10.00 4.81 11.76
C LEU A 18 11.52 4.99 11.88
N ILE A 19 12.25 3.97 12.34
CA ILE A 19 13.70 4.03 12.47
C ILE A 19 14.34 4.24 11.10
N LEU A 20 13.99 3.41 10.10
CA LEU A 20 14.56 3.50 8.75
C LEU A 20 14.26 4.86 8.10
N PHE A 21 13.02 5.34 8.21
CA PHE A 21 12.63 6.63 7.66
C PHE A 21 13.30 7.79 8.40
N SER A 22 13.50 7.69 9.72
CA SER A 22 14.26 8.69 10.50
C SER A 22 15.73 8.74 10.08
N CYS A 23 16.36 7.58 9.86
CA CYS A 23 17.74 7.52 9.37
C CYS A 23 17.86 8.19 8.00
N GLN A 24 16.93 7.93 7.08
CA GLN A 24 16.90 8.60 5.78
C GLN A 24 16.72 10.11 5.93
N LEU A 25 15.76 10.55 6.75
CA LEU A 25 15.49 11.98 6.91
C LEU A 25 16.65 12.72 7.59
N ALA A 26 17.35 12.06 8.51
CA ALA A 26 18.56 12.60 9.13
C ALA A 26 19.68 12.74 8.09
N TRP A 27 19.85 11.74 7.21
CA TRP A 27 20.78 11.83 6.09
C TRP A 27 20.45 13.02 5.18
N ASP A 28 19.19 13.13 4.75
CA ASP A 28 18.72 14.20 3.87
C ASP A 28 18.93 15.58 4.52
N TYR A 29 18.61 15.72 5.81
CA TYR A 29 18.79 16.96 6.57
C TYR A 29 20.25 17.45 6.57
N HIS A 30 21.21 16.54 6.64
CA HIS A 30 22.64 16.88 6.69
C HIS A 30 23.28 17.12 5.32
N HIS A 31 22.73 16.59 4.23
CA HIS A 31 23.34 16.68 2.89
C HIS A 31 22.61 17.66 1.97
N ASP A 32 21.32 17.44 1.74
CA ASP A 32 20.55 18.12 0.67
C ASP A 32 19.37 18.94 1.22
N GLY A 33 19.17 18.93 2.54
CA GLY A 33 17.99 19.44 3.20
C GLY A 33 16.79 18.51 3.05
N ILE A 34 15.72 18.80 3.78
CA ILE A 34 14.57 17.88 3.84
C ILE A 34 13.69 18.05 2.60
N PRO A 35 13.47 16.97 1.82
CA PRO A 35 12.74 17.07 0.57
C PRO A 35 11.30 17.53 0.79
N ARG A 36 10.81 18.27 -0.20
CA ARG A 36 9.40 18.62 -0.35
C ARG A 36 8.91 18.04 -1.67
N HIS A 37 7.81 17.32 -1.63
CA HIS A 37 7.19 16.77 -2.83
C HIS A 37 5.98 17.61 -3.20
N TYR A 38 6.01 18.16 -4.41
CA TYR A 38 4.88 18.87 -5.00
C TYR A 38 3.84 17.87 -5.50
N LEU A 39 2.57 18.20 -5.27
CA LEU A 39 1.46 17.38 -5.78
C LEU A 39 1.54 17.33 -7.31
N LEU A 40 1.39 16.13 -7.89
CA LEU A 40 1.46 15.90 -9.35
C LEU A 40 2.74 16.42 -10.03
N HIS A 41 3.83 16.60 -9.27
CA HIS A 41 5.08 17.17 -9.76
C HIS A 41 4.93 18.61 -10.32
N ASP A 42 3.86 19.32 -9.96
CA ASP A 42 3.61 20.69 -10.39
C ASP A 42 4.02 21.68 -9.28
N PRO A 43 5.02 22.55 -9.52
CA PRO A 43 5.48 23.52 -8.52
C PRO A 43 4.42 24.55 -8.11
N ASN A 44 3.36 24.72 -8.89
CA ASN A 44 2.25 25.62 -8.58
C ASN A 44 1.23 25.02 -7.60
N LEU A 45 1.32 23.70 -7.33
CA LEU A 45 0.45 23.00 -6.39
C LEU A 45 1.08 22.91 -4.99
N PRO A 46 0.27 22.65 -3.93
CA PRO A 46 0.80 22.52 -2.57
C PRO A 46 1.89 21.44 -2.47
N SER A 47 2.99 21.79 -1.79
CA SER A 47 4.08 20.86 -1.48
C SER A 47 3.91 20.25 -0.09
N PHE A 48 4.26 18.97 0.05
CA PHE A 48 4.32 18.30 1.35
C PHE A 48 5.78 18.04 1.73
N SER A 49 6.18 18.50 2.93
CA SER A 49 7.50 18.19 3.48
C SER A 49 7.54 16.76 4.02
N ASN A 50 8.66 16.07 3.81
CA ASN A 50 8.88 14.72 4.32
C ASN A 50 8.93 14.63 5.85
N TRP A 51 9.03 15.75 6.57
CA TRP A 51 8.85 15.79 8.02
C TRP A 51 7.56 15.12 8.49
N TRP A 52 6.47 15.31 7.76
CA TRP A 52 5.19 14.68 8.08
C TRP A 52 5.28 13.16 8.11
N GLY A 53 6.23 12.58 7.34
CA GLY A 53 6.43 11.15 7.26
C GLY A 53 6.85 10.47 8.55
N LEU A 54 7.57 11.17 9.44
CA LEU A 54 7.92 10.64 10.77
C LEU A 54 6.68 10.29 11.58
N LEU A 55 5.57 11.01 11.38
CA LEU A 55 4.31 10.75 12.04
C LEU A 55 3.38 9.89 11.18
N THR A 56 3.18 10.25 9.92
CA THR A 56 2.13 9.65 9.09
C THR A 56 2.43 8.20 8.73
N VAL A 57 3.68 7.86 8.42
CA VAL A 57 4.05 6.52 7.94
C VAL A 57 3.90 5.47 9.05
N PRO A 58 4.44 5.63 10.27
CA PRO A 58 4.22 4.65 11.32
C PRO A 58 2.75 4.56 11.74
N LEU A 59 2.01 5.68 11.80
CA LEU A 59 0.59 5.67 12.14
C LEU A 59 -0.26 4.92 11.11
N VAL A 60 -0.06 5.20 9.82
CA VAL A 60 -0.79 4.50 8.75
C VAL A 60 -0.41 3.03 8.71
N SER A 61 0.88 2.71 8.84
CA SER A 61 1.36 1.32 8.90
C SER A 61 0.72 0.59 10.08
N PHE A 62 0.73 1.19 11.28
CA PHE A 62 0.10 0.64 12.47
C PHE A 62 -1.40 0.39 12.27
N PHE A 63 -2.12 1.37 11.75
CA PHE A 63 -3.57 1.27 11.50
C PHE A 63 -3.91 0.16 10.50
N LEU A 64 -3.17 0.06 9.39
CA LEU A 64 -3.43 -0.94 8.37
C LEU A 64 -3.07 -2.36 8.86
N ILE A 65 -1.99 -2.51 9.63
CA ILE A 65 -1.67 -3.81 10.26
C ILE A 65 -2.73 -4.17 11.29
N TYR A 66 -3.19 -3.22 12.11
CA TYR A 66 -4.30 -3.43 13.03
C TYR A 66 -5.56 -3.92 12.31
N ARG A 67 -5.94 -3.30 11.19
CA ARG A 67 -7.08 -3.74 10.37
C ARG A 67 -6.88 -5.17 9.82
N SER A 68 -5.68 -5.51 9.35
CA SER A 68 -5.35 -6.88 8.94
C SER A 68 -5.49 -7.86 10.11
N ARG A 69 -4.97 -7.49 11.28
CA ARG A 69 -5.03 -8.26 12.52
C ARG A 69 -6.47 -8.59 12.91
N GLN A 70 -7.34 -7.59 12.91
CA GLN A 70 -8.76 -7.75 13.25
C GLN A 70 -9.46 -8.74 12.32
N ARG A 71 -9.14 -8.71 11.02
CA ARG A 71 -9.67 -9.67 10.04
C ARG A 71 -9.17 -11.09 10.31
N ILE A 72 -7.88 -11.25 10.64
CA ILE A 72 -7.27 -12.55 10.92
C ILE A 72 -7.89 -13.17 12.18
N HIS A 73 -8.06 -12.38 13.25
CA HIS A 73 -8.73 -12.83 14.47
C HIS A 73 -10.19 -13.19 14.24
N LYS A 74 -10.95 -12.39 13.48
CA LYS A 74 -12.36 -12.67 13.16
C LYS A 74 -12.53 -14.00 12.42
N ASN A 75 -11.55 -14.41 11.61
CA ASN A 75 -11.55 -15.69 10.91
C ASN A 75 -10.98 -16.85 11.74
N ASN A 76 -10.69 -16.64 13.04
CA ASN A 76 -10.09 -17.61 13.96
C ASN A 76 -8.76 -18.21 13.46
N TRP A 77 -8.02 -17.47 12.64
CA TRP A 77 -6.72 -17.91 12.15
C TRP A 77 -5.66 -17.74 13.24
N GLN A 78 -4.92 -18.81 13.52
CA GLN A 78 -3.87 -18.81 14.55
C GLN A 78 -2.56 -18.15 14.10
N LEU A 79 -2.36 -17.99 12.79
CA LEU A 79 -1.15 -17.45 12.15
C LEU A 79 -1.55 -16.47 11.04
N VAL A 80 -0.61 -15.63 10.60
CA VAL A 80 -0.77 -14.86 9.37
C VAL A 80 -1.02 -15.85 8.21
N PRO A 81 -2.11 -15.70 7.44
CA PRO A 81 -2.36 -16.52 6.26
C PRO A 81 -1.26 -16.34 5.22
N TYR A 82 -1.04 -17.37 4.41
CA TYR A 82 -0.08 -17.29 3.31
C TYR A 82 -0.44 -16.18 2.32
N GLU A 83 -1.73 -16.02 2.03
CA GLU A 83 -2.27 -15.01 1.13
C GLU A 83 -2.00 -13.59 1.65
N SER A 84 -2.08 -13.36 2.96
CA SER A 84 -1.75 -12.08 3.58
C SER A 84 -0.26 -11.74 3.39
N ARG A 85 0.64 -12.72 3.53
CA ARG A 85 2.07 -12.51 3.27
C ARG A 85 2.36 -12.24 1.81
N LEU A 86 1.74 -12.98 0.90
CA LEU A 86 1.88 -12.77 -0.54
C LEU A 86 1.39 -11.38 -0.95
N LEU A 87 0.28 -10.91 -0.41
CA LEU A 87 -0.22 -9.56 -0.71
C LEU A 87 0.75 -8.48 -0.25
N PHE A 88 1.34 -8.63 0.94
CA PHE A 88 2.35 -7.70 1.42
C PHE A 88 3.59 -7.67 0.52
N ILE A 89 4.11 -8.85 0.15
CA ILE A 89 5.26 -8.98 -0.76
C ILE A 89 4.91 -8.39 -2.14
N LEU A 90 3.71 -8.66 -2.65
CA LEU A 90 3.22 -8.09 -3.91
C LEU A 90 3.16 -6.56 -3.84
N GLY A 91 2.71 -5.99 -2.72
CA GLY A 91 2.74 -4.54 -2.50
C GLY A 91 4.15 -3.95 -2.60
N LEU A 92 5.15 -4.62 -1.99
CA LEU A 92 6.55 -4.21 -2.10
C LEU A 92 7.08 -4.32 -3.54
N ILE A 93 6.78 -5.41 -4.24
CA ILE A 93 7.18 -5.60 -5.64
C ILE A 93 6.57 -4.49 -6.51
N VAL A 94 5.28 -4.21 -6.33
CA VAL A 94 4.60 -3.14 -7.06
C VAL A 94 5.21 -1.78 -6.77
N ALA A 95 5.57 -1.49 -5.52
CA ALA A 95 6.24 -0.25 -5.15
C ALA A 95 7.60 -0.09 -5.86
N VAL A 96 8.41 -1.14 -5.89
CA VAL A 96 9.71 -1.14 -6.58
C VAL A 96 9.51 -0.97 -8.09
N SER A 97 8.60 -1.72 -8.70
CA SER A 97 8.29 -1.60 -10.13
C SER A 97 7.77 -0.21 -10.49
N PHE A 98 6.91 0.37 -9.65
CA PHE A 98 6.43 1.75 -9.83
C PHE A 98 7.57 2.76 -9.77
N SER A 99 8.47 2.63 -8.78
CA SER A 99 9.61 3.51 -8.62
C SER A 99 10.58 3.44 -9.81
N ILE A 100 10.82 2.24 -10.34
CA ILE A 100 11.63 2.04 -11.56
C ILE A 100 10.93 2.68 -12.77
N GLY A 101 9.63 2.42 -12.92
CA GLY A 101 8.83 2.93 -14.03
C GLY A 101 8.72 4.44 -14.08
N PHE A 102 8.74 5.09 -12.92
CA PHE A 102 8.64 6.55 -12.83
C PHE A 102 9.81 7.29 -13.50
N ASN A 103 10.98 6.65 -13.56
CA ASN A 103 12.17 7.22 -14.20
C ASN A 103 12.30 6.86 -15.69
N GLN A 104 11.36 6.11 -16.28
CA GLN A 104 11.43 5.66 -17.67
C GLN A 104 10.63 6.56 -18.62
N ASP A 105 9.35 6.24 -18.81
CA ASP A 105 8.46 6.98 -19.70
C ASP A 105 7.02 6.88 -19.17
N TRP A 106 6.22 7.88 -19.49
CA TRP A 106 4.81 7.98 -19.12
C TRP A 106 4.03 6.76 -19.58
N ALA A 107 4.30 6.21 -20.76
CA ALA A 107 3.62 5.03 -21.28
C ALA A 107 3.74 3.83 -20.33
N TYR A 108 4.92 3.60 -19.74
CA TYR A 108 5.14 2.50 -18.80
C TYR A 108 4.22 2.62 -17.59
N LEU A 109 4.19 3.79 -16.94
CA LEU A 109 3.37 4.02 -15.75
C LEU A 109 1.87 3.85 -16.05
N HIS A 110 1.40 4.32 -17.21
CA HIS A 110 0.00 4.15 -17.62
C HIS A 110 -0.38 2.68 -17.78
N TYR A 111 0.40 1.90 -18.53
CA TYR A 111 0.11 0.48 -18.74
C TYR A 111 0.28 -0.33 -17.44
N PHE A 112 1.27 0.01 -16.62
CA PHE A 112 1.47 -0.61 -15.33
C PHE A 112 0.28 -0.36 -14.40
N ALA A 113 -0.17 0.89 -14.25
CA ALA A 113 -1.34 1.24 -13.47
C ALA A 113 -2.60 0.50 -13.96
N LEU A 114 -2.83 0.46 -15.27
CA LEU A 114 -3.96 -0.24 -15.86
C LEU A 114 -3.89 -1.75 -15.61
N SER A 115 -2.70 -2.35 -15.70
CA SER A 115 -2.50 -3.77 -15.38
C SER A 115 -2.86 -4.10 -13.94
N LEU A 116 -2.57 -3.21 -12.97
CA LEU A 116 -2.94 -3.42 -11.57
C LEU A 116 -4.46 -3.35 -11.37
N ILE A 117 -5.13 -2.43 -12.07
CA ILE A 117 -6.59 -2.33 -12.05
C ILE A 117 -7.20 -3.62 -12.60
N VAL A 118 -6.71 -4.14 -13.73
CA VAL A 118 -7.18 -5.42 -14.29
C VAL A 118 -6.88 -6.58 -13.34
N ALA A 119 -5.67 -6.65 -12.78
CA ALA A 119 -5.29 -7.68 -11.81
C ALA A 119 -6.18 -7.65 -10.56
N SER A 120 -6.67 -6.47 -10.17
CA SER A 120 -7.57 -6.31 -9.02
C SER A 120 -8.95 -6.96 -9.21
N LEU A 121 -9.33 -7.36 -10.43
CA LEU A 121 -10.52 -8.20 -10.64
C LEU A 121 -10.31 -9.61 -10.08
N PHE A 122 -9.09 -10.11 -10.09
CA PHE A 122 -8.75 -11.49 -9.70
C PHE A 122 -8.13 -11.56 -8.31
N ILE A 123 -7.32 -10.55 -7.94
CA ILE A 123 -6.56 -10.49 -6.70
C ILE A 123 -7.12 -9.37 -5.82
N PRO A 124 -7.39 -9.58 -4.52
CA PRO A 124 -7.93 -8.54 -3.64
C PRO A 124 -6.86 -7.51 -3.23
N LEU A 125 -6.38 -6.71 -4.18
CA LEU A 125 -5.31 -5.72 -3.99
C LEU A 125 -5.72 -4.57 -3.04
N TYR A 126 -7.01 -4.34 -2.81
CA TYR A 126 -7.51 -3.34 -1.85
C TYR A 126 -7.26 -3.70 -0.37
N LYS A 127 -6.72 -4.89 -0.09
CA LYS A 127 -6.45 -5.34 1.27
C LYS A 127 -5.32 -4.55 1.92
N SER A 128 -5.45 -4.38 3.23
CA SER A 128 -4.48 -3.66 4.08
C SER A 128 -3.04 -4.15 3.93
N GLU A 129 -2.85 -5.46 3.74
CA GLU A 129 -1.53 -6.08 3.61
C GLU A 129 -0.79 -5.59 2.37
N PHE A 130 -1.48 -5.53 1.23
CA PHE A 130 -0.93 -4.98 -0.01
C PHE A 130 -0.62 -3.49 0.16
N LEU A 131 -1.55 -2.74 0.75
CA LEU A 131 -1.40 -1.30 0.94
C LEU A 131 -0.21 -0.94 1.85
N VAL A 132 0.03 -1.69 2.94
CA VAL A 132 1.20 -1.50 3.80
C VAL A 132 2.50 -1.78 3.04
N GLY A 133 2.55 -2.90 2.31
CA GLY A 133 3.73 -3.24 1.49
C GLY A 133 4.01 -2.16 0.45
N PHE A 134 2.97 -1.67 -0.24
CA PHE A 134 3.08 -0.59 -1.21
C PHE A 134 3.59 0.71 -0.59
N ILE A 135 2.99 1.17 0.52
CA ILE A 135 3.38 2.43 1.17
C ILE A 135 4.82 2.35 1.69
N ILE A 136 5.19 1.27 2.37
CA ILE A 136 6.56 1.09 2.90
C ILE A 136 7.57 1.03 1.75
N GLY A 137 7.25 0.35 0.65
CA GLY A 137 8.16 0.27 -0.50
C GLY A 137 8.37 1.60 -1.21
N MET A 138 7.34 2.46 -1.24
CA MET A 138 7.36 3.75 -1.93
C MET A 138 7.89 4.91 -1.08
N VAL A 139 7.93 4.75 0.26
CA VAL A 139 8.25 5.87 1.18
C VAL A 139 9.66 6.42 0.97
N PHE A 140 10.59 5.57 0.54
CA PHE A 140 11.99 5.93 0.32
C PHE A 140 12.23 6.59 -1.04
N THR A 141 11.27 6.54 -1.97
CA THR A 141 11.41 7.10 -3.32
C THR A 141 10.55 8.36 -3.51
N PHE A 142 9.33 8.37 -2.97
CA PHE A 142 8.37 9.48 -3.13
C PHE A 142 8.04 10.20 -1.82
N GLY A 143 8.77 9.90 -0.75
CA GLY A 143 8.47 10.42 0.57
C GLY A 143 7.19 9.83 1.15
N ALA A 144 6.63 10.46 2.17
CA ALA A 144 5.56 9.84 2.95
C ALA A 144 4.14 10.10 2.45
N VAL A 145 3.83 11.34 2.08
CA VAL A 145 2.44 11.76 1.84
C VAL A 145 1.92 11.24 0.50
N LEU A 146 2.75 11.29 -0.55
CA LEU A 146 2.37 10.85 -1.90
C LEU A 146 1.96 9.37 -1.94
N PRO A 147 2.75 8.42 -1.42
CA PRO A 147 2.36 7.01 -1.42
C PRO A 147 1.09 6.71 -0.64
N ILE A 148 0.83 7.45 0.43
CA ILE A 148 -0.40 7.28 1.22
C ILE A 148 -1.61 7.71 0.40
N ILE A 149 -1.57 8.90 -0.23
CA ILE A 149 -2.67 9.42 -1.06
C ILE A 149 -2.90 8.48 -2.24
N ILE A 150 -1.86 8.17 -3.01
CA ILE A 150 -1.92 7.30 -4.18
C ILE A 150 -2.42 5.90 -3.78
N GLY A 151 -1.92 5.37 -2.66
CA GLY A 151 -2.33 4.08 -2.13
C GLY A 151 -3.81 4.02 -1.75
N ILE A 152 -4.36 5.09 -1.16
CA ILE A 152 -5.79 5.19 -0.84
C ILE A 152 -6.63 5.20 -2.12
N VAL A 153 -6.22 5.99 -3.13
CA VAL A 153 -6.91 6.05 -4.43
C VAL A 153 -6.92 4.68 -5.09
N TYR A 154 -5.76 4.01 -5.17
CA TYR A 154 -5.68 2.65 -5.71
C TYR A 154 -6.49 1.65 -4.90
N ALA A 155 -6.46 1.71 -3.57
CA ALA A 155 -7.26 0.83 -2.73
C ALA A 155 -8.76 0.98 -3.01
N ALA A 156 -9.24 2.20 -3.24
CA ALA A 156 -10.63 2.46 -3.61
C ALA A 156 -10.97 1.86 -4.99
N LEU A 157 -10.11 2.08 -6.00
CA LEU A 157 -10.28 1.51 -7.34
C LEU A 157 -10.27 -0.02 -7.32
N PHE A 158 -9.30 -0.62 -6.62
CA PHE A 158 -9.19 -2.07 -6.47
C PHE A 158 -10.39 -2.65 -5.71
N ALA A 159 -10.93 -1.92 -4.73
CA ALA A 159 -12.11 -2.34 -4.01
C ALA A 159 -13.34 -2.31 -4.92
N LEU A 160 -13.48 -1.27 -5.75
CA LEU A 160 -14.55 -1.17 -6.75
C LEU A 160 -14.49 -2.36 -7.72
N CYS A 161 -13.33 -2.63 -8.31
CA CYS A 161 -13.14 -3.74 -9.23
C CYS A 161 -13.41 -5.10 -8.57
N TYR A 162 -12.82 -5.37 -7.40
CA TYR A 162 -12.93 -6.67 -6.76
C TYR A 162 -14.30 -6.92 -6.11
N LEU A 163 -14.89 -5.92 -5.46
CA LEU A 163 -16.13 -6.09 -4.69
C LEU A 163 -17.39 -5.85 -5.52
N VAL A 164 -17.35 -4.96 -6.50
CA VAL A 164 -18.53 -4.61 -7.31
C VAL A 164 -18.49 -5.38 -8.63
N ILE A 165 -17.45 -5.15 -9.45
CA ILE A 165 -17.39 -5.69 -10.81
C ILE A 165 -17.31 -7.22 -10.78
N ARG A 166 -16.30 -7.78 -10.09
CA ARG A 166 -16.12 -9.23 -10.03
C ARG A 166 -17.34 -9.93 -9.42
N LYS A 167 -17.87 -9.43 -8.30
CA LYS A 167 -19.03 -10.06 -7.65
C LYS A 167 -20.27 -10.00 -8.55
N GLY A 168 -20.49 -8.86 -9.22
CA GLY A 168 -21.56 -8.69 -10.21
C GLY A 168 -21.45 -9.68 -11.36
N MET A 169 -20.25 -9.84 -11.94
CA MET A 169 -20.00 -10.83 -12.99
C MET A 169 -20.26 -12.26 -12.50
N THR A 170 -19.75 -12.63 -11.33
CA THR A 170 -19.99 -13.98 -10.79
C THR A 170 -21.45 -14.23 -10.43
N TRP A 171 -22.20 -13.20 -10.06
CA TRP A 171 -23.64 -13.30 -9.80
C TRP A 171 -24.42 -13.49 -11.10
N LEU A 172 -24.10 -12.74 -12.16
CA LEU A 172 -24.72 -12.91 -13.48
C LEU A 172 -24.49 -14.30 -14.06
N VAL A 173 -23.25 -14.81 -13.97
CA VAL A 173 -22.90 -16.16 -14.45
C VAL A 173 -23.57 -17.27 -13.63
N ARG A 174 -23.80 -17.02 -12.34
CA ARG A 174 -24.45 -17.99 -11.43
C ARG A 174 -25.96 -17.90 -11.40
N LYS A 175 -26.60 -17.00 -12.16
CA LYS A 175 -28.06 -17.06 -12.32
C LYS A 175 -28.39 -18.44 -12.89
N PRO A 176 -29.09 -19.33 -12.16
CA PRO A 176 -29.63 -20.50 -12.79
C PRO A 176 -30.56 -19.98 -13.89
N GLU A 177 -30.44 -20.52 -15.10
CA GLU A 177 -31.48 -20.38 -16.10
C GLU A 177 -32.76 -20.92 -15.45
N LYS A 178 -33.60 -19.99 -14.97
CA LYS A 178 -35.01 -20.27 -14.81
C LYS A 178 -35.57 -20.16 -16.21
N ILE A 179 -35.73 -21.29 -16.88
CA ILE A 179 -36.82 -21.69 -17.81
C ILE A 179 -36.36 -22.97 -18.50
#